data_AF-A0A3T0KU06-F1
#
_entry.id   AF-A0A3T0KU06-F1
#
_cell.length_a   1.000
_cell.length_b   1.000
_cell.length_c   1.000
_cell.angle_alpha   90.00
_cell.angle_beta   90.00
_cell.angle_gamma   90.00
#
_symmetry.space_group_name_H-M   'P 1'
#
loop_
_entity.id
_entity.type
_entity.pdbx_description
1 polymer ?
#
loop_
_entity_poly.entity_id
_entity_poly.type
_entity_poly.pdbx_seq_one_letter_code
_entity_poly.pdbx_strand_id
1 'polypeptide(L)' 'MEENTIRINGNSIEALEDGGVLINGIKADSKEDLEKAINILIKATIAIVRC' A
#
# COMPACT_ATOMS: atom_id res chain seq x y z
N MET A 1 -9.96 -10.36 12.86
CA MET A 1 -9.02 -10.16 11.74
C MET A 1 -8.54 -8.74 11.85
N GLU A 2 -7.24 -8.53 12.05
CA GLU A 2 -6.66 -7.19 11.89
C GLU A 2 -6.80 -6.79 10.41
N GLU A 3 -7.26 -5.57 10.15
CA GLU A 3 -7.32 -5.05 8.78
C GLU A 3 -5.91 -4.62 8.37
N ASN A 4 -5.20 -5.51 7.67
CA ASN A 4 -3.88 -5.20 7.10
C ASN A 4 -3.98 -4.52 5.72
N THR A 5 -5.14 -3.94 5.39
CA THR A 5 -5.43 -3.31 4.10
C THR A 5 -5.61 -1.81 4.25
N ILE A 6 -4.85 -1.04 3.48
CA ILE A 6 -4.97 0.41 3.37
C ILE A 6 -5.59 0.74 2.01
N ARG A 7 -6.63 1.59 1.99
CA ARG A 7 -7.28 2.06 0.75
C ARG A 7 -7.04 3.55 0.55
N ILE A 8 -6.40 3.92 -0.56
CA ILE A 8 -6.02 5.30 -0.90
C ILE A 8 -6.36 5.58 -2.36
N ASN A 9 -7.29 6.51 -2.59
CA ASN A 9 -7.62 7.04 -3.92
C ASN A 9 -7.79 5.95 -5.00
N GLY A 10 -8.58 4.92 -4.71
CA GLY A 10 -8.83 3.79 -5.62
C GLY A 10 -7.76 2.71 -5.64
N ASN A 11 -6.65 2.88 -4.92
CA ASN A 11 -5.65 1.83 -4.70
C ASN A 11 -5.89 1.12 -3.37
N SER A 12 -5.69 -0.20 -3.33
CA SER A 12 -5.61 -0.99 -2.10
C SER A 12 -4.21 -1.57 -1.94
N ILE A 13 -3.61 -1.38 -0.77
CA ILE A 13 -2.33 -1.98 -0.40
C ILE A 13 -2.60 -2.90 0.78
N GLU A 14 -2.25 -4.17 0.66
CA GLU A 14 -2.48 -5.18 1.71
C GLU A 14 -1.15 -5.85 2.08
N ALA A 15 -0.88 -5.94 3.38
CA ALA A 15 0.25 -6.69 3.91
C ALA A 15 -0.21 -8.10 4.29
N LEU A 16 0.45 -9.12 3.73
CA LEU A 16 0.19 -10.53 4.00
C LEU A 16 1.02 -11.01 5.21
N GLU A 17 0.55 -12.06 5.87
CA GLU A 17 1.24 -12.64 7.04
C GLU A 17 2.64 -13.19 6.73
N ASP A 18 2.89 -13.57 5.47
CA ASP A 18 4.18 -14.06 4.99
C ASP A 18 5.17 -12.92 4.65
N GLY A 19 4.79 -11.66 4.91
CA GLY A 19 5.57 -10.47 4.56
C GLY A 19 5.40 -10.03 3.10
N GLY A 20 4.54 -10.71 2.32
CA GLY A 20 4.16 -10.27 0.99
C GLY A 20 3.30 -9.01 1.01
N VAL A 21 3.29 -8.29 -0.12
CA VAL A 21 2.43 -7.11 -0.30
C VAL A 21 1.58 -7.32 -1.54
N LEU A 22 0.27 -7.07 -1.44
CA LEU A 22 -0.62 -6.97 -2.59
C LEU A 22 -0.92 -5.50 -2.89
N ILE A 23 -0.86 -5.13 -4.17
CA ILE A 23 -1.29 -3.83 -4.68
C ILE A 23 -2.45 -4.09 -5.63
N ASN A 24 -3.65 -3.59 -5.28
CA ASN A 24 -4.89 -3.84 -6.03
C ASN A 24 -5.18 -5.34 -6.25
N GLY A 25 -4.84 -6.18 -5.25
CA GLY A 25 -5.00 -7.64 -5.31
C GLY A 25 -3.90 -8.38 -6.10
N ILE A 26 -2.90 -7.67 -6.61
CA ILE A 26 -1.77 -8.25 -7.36
C ILE A 26 -0.54 -8.28 -6.47
N LYS A 27 0.17 -9.40 -6.41
CA LYS A 27 1.39 -9.53 -5.61
C LYS A 27 2.49 -8.61 -6.16
N ALA A 28 3.11 -7.84 -5.27
CA ALA A 28 4.27 -7.03 -5.59
C ALA A 28 5.51 -7.93 -5.60
N ASP A 29 5.91 -8.39 -6.78
CA ASP A 29 7.04 -9.31 -6.95
C ASP A 29 8.35 -8.59 -7.33
N SER A 30 8.30 -7.28 -7.60
CA SER A 30 9.46 -6.47 -7.96
C SER A 30 9.72 -5.33 -6.97
N LYS A 31 10.98 -4.88 -6.93
CA LYS A 31 11.36 -3.65 -6.20
C LYS A 31 10.54 -2.45 -6.67
N GLU A 32 10.26 -2.34 -7.97
CA GLU A 32 9.50 -1.23 -8.54
C GLU A 32 8.05 -1.20 -8.03
N ASP A 33 7.42 -2.37 -7.84
CA ASP A 33 6.07 -2.47 -7.28
C ASP A 33 6.04 -2.01 -5.83
N LEU A 34 7.03 -2.42 -5.03
CA LEU A 34 7.17 -1.98 -3.64
C LEU A 34 7.40 -0.46 -3.56
N GLU A 35 8.24 0.10 -4.43
CA GLU A 35 8.45 1.54 -4.52
C GLU A 35 7.16 2.30 -4.89
N LYS A 36 6.31 1.74 -5.77
CA LYS A 36 4.98 2.30 -6.06
C LYS A 36 4.08 2.31 -4.83
N ALA A 37 3.99 1.19 -4.10
CA ALA A 37 3.20 1.10 -2.87
C ALA A 37 3.64 2.13 -1.82
N ILE A 38 4.94 2.22 -1.55
CA ILE A 38 5.52 3.17 -0.60
C ILE A 38 5.21 4.61 -1.01
N ASN A 39 5.36 4.94 -2.29
CA ASN A 39 5.04 6.28 -2.80
C ASN A 39 3.57 6.67 -2.60
N ILE A 40 2.64 5.73 -2.80
CA ILE A 40 1.21 5.96 -2.55
C ILE A 40 0.97 6.25 -1.06
N LEU A 41 1.56 5.43 -0.17
CA LEU A 41 1.44 5.60 1.28
C LEU A 41 2.01 6.95 1.75
N ILE A 42 3.21 7.34 1.28
CA ILE A 42 3.82 8.63 1.61
C ILE A 42 2.93 9.79 1.19
N LYS A 43 2.39 9.76 -0.04
CA LYS A 43 1.49 10.81 -0.54
C LYS A 43 0.22 10.92 0.30
N ALA A 44 -0.37 9.79 0.70
CA ALA A 44 -1.55 9.77 1.57
C ALA A 44 -1.25 10.39 2.94
N THR A 45 -0.16 9.99 3.58
CA THR A 45 0.25 10.53 4.88
C THR A 45 0.49 12.04 4.81
N ILE A 46 1.18 12.52 3.76
CA ILE A 46 1.41 13.95 3.54
C ILE A 46 0.08 14.69 3.37
N ALA A 47 -0.89 14.13 2.63
CA ALA A 47 -2.19 14.74 2.45
C ALA A 47 -2.94 14.89 3.79
N ILE A 48 -2.88 13.89 4.67
CA ILE A 48 -3.50 13.94 6.00
C ILE A 48 -2.85 15.02 6.88
N VAL A 49 -1.51 15.08 6.93
CA VAL A 49 -0.78 16.02 7.80
C VAL A 49 -0.92 17.47 7.34
N ARG A 50 -1.14 17.71 6.05
CA ARG A 50 -1.30 19.06 5.47
C ARG A 50 -2.74 19.58 5.50
N CYS A 51 -3.72 18.76 5.87
CA CYS A 51 -5.09 19.19 6.14
C CYS A 51 -5.23 19.69 7.59
#